data_AF-A0A521E3B9-F1
#
_entry.id   AF-A0A521E3B9-F1
#
_cell.length_a   1.000
_cell.length_b   1.000
_cell.length_c   1.000
_cell.angle_alpha   90.00
_cell.angle_beta   90.00
_cell.angle_gamma   90.00
#
_symmetry.space_group_name_H-M   'P 1'
#
loop_
_entity.id
_entity.type
_entity.pdbx_description
1 polymer ?
#
loop_
_entity_poly.entity_id
_entity_poly.type
_entity_poly.pdbx_seq_one_letter_code
_entity_poly.pdbx_strand_id
1 'polypeptide(L)'
;MNLFTEMRVLVLDTLGQMAAAGDLPEGLDYANVAVEPPRDAAHGDMATNAAMVLAKPARMKPRDIAEKLAARLGADARITSAEVAGPGFLNLRLDAGLWQGIVKTALTEGKKYGRSDMGQGKKVNVEYVSANPTGPMHVGHTRGAVFGDALASLLDYAGYNVTREYYINDGGAQVDVLARSAFERYREANGLEPEIAEGLYPGDYLIPVGEALKEKYGDSLLDKPEADWLVDVREFSTEKMMEMIREDLASLGVKMDVYYSEKSLYGTGQIESALDRLKGLGLIYEGVLEPPKGKLPEDWEEREQTLFKSTEYGDDVDRPVQKSDGKWTYFAPDIAYHWTKIDRGFDLLIDVFGADHGGYVKRMKAAVAALSENRVPLDIKLIQLVKLFKNGEPFKMSKRAGTFVTLRDVVDQVGADVTRFHMLTRKNDAPLDFDFDKVLEQSKDNPVFYVQYAHARVCSVLRKATEAGIAHDDATLAAADLSGLTHEAELTVAKKLAEWPRLVEIAGRTNEPHRIAFFLYELASDFHSLWNRGNDDMSLRFLQDGDAAASQAKIALARATAVVISAGLGILGVTPAEEMR
;
A
#
# COMPACT_ATOMS: atom_id res chain seq x y z
N MET A 1 11.30 -6.33 -18.03
CA MET A 1 12.74 -5.94 -18.12
C MET A 1 13.05 -4.79 -17.15
N ASN A 2 14.21 -4.76 -16.47
CA ASN A 2 14.61 -3.63 -15.59
C ASN A 2 16.03 -3.17 -15.97
N LEU A 3 16.13 -2.11 -16.77
CA LEU A 3 17.40 -1.62 -17.33
C LEU A 3 18.41 -1.23 -16.24
N PHE A 4 17.95 -0.66 -15.12
CA PHE A 4 18.84 -0.34 -14.00
C PHE A 4 19.42 -1.61 -13.35
N THR A 5 18.63 -2.67 -13.23
CA THR A 5 19.11 -3.97 -12.74
C THR A 5 20.10 -4.59 -13.73
N GLU A 6 19.86 -4.51 -15.03
CA GLU A 6 20.78 -5.00 -16.06
C GLU A 6 22.11 -4.23 -16.06
N MET A 7 22.06 -2.90 -15.96
CA MET A 7 23.27 -2.08 -15.84
C MET A 7 23.99 -2.35 -14.53
N ARG A 8 23.26 -2.62 -13.43
CA ARG A 8 23.87 -3.07 -12.17
C ARG A 8 24.58 -4.40 -12.35
N VAL A 9 23.97 -5.39 -13.01
CA VAL A 9 24.62 -6.68 -13.29
C VAL A 9 25.89 -6.48 -14.12
N LEU A 10 25.84 -5.66 -15.17
CA LEU A 10 27.05 -5.30 -15.95
C LEU A 10 28.15 -4.71 -15.07
N VAL A 11 27.81 -3.78 -14.16
CA VAL A 11 28.77 -3.21 -13.21
C VAL A 11 29.37 -4.29 -12.31
N LEU A 12 28.54 -5.20 -11.77
CA LEU A 12 29.01 -6.29 -10.91
C LEU A 12 29.92 -7.28 -11.64
N ASP A 13 29.55 -7.66 -12.87
CA ASP A 13 30.35 -8.55 -13.70
C ASP A 13 31.69 -7.90 -14.04
N THR A 14 31.69 -6.60 -14.34
CA THR A 14 32.92 -5.84 -14.61
C THR A 14 33.82 -5.75 -13.38
N LEU A 15 33.24 -5.58 -12.18
CA LEU A 15 33.99 -5.65 -10.92
C LEU A 15 34.59 -7.05 -10.69
N GLY A 16 33.86 -8.12 -11.01
CA GLY A 16 34.37 -9.48 -10.97
C GLY A 16 35.53 -9.70 -11.93
N GLN A 17 35.47 -9.15 -13.14
CA GLN A 17 36.57 -9.18 -14.11
C GLN A 17 37.79 -8.38 -13.60
N MET A 18 37.57 -7.25 -12.93
CA MET A 18 38.64 -6.49 -12.29
C MET A 18 39.31 -7.30 -11.17
N ALA A 19 38.54 -8.03 -10.37
CA ALA A 19 39.10 -8.92 -9.35
C ALA A 19 39.94 -10.04 -9.98
N ALA A 20 39.42 -10.71 -11.00
CA ALA A 20 40.13 -11.77 -11.73
C ALA A 20 41.42 -11.28 -12.43
N ALA A 21 41.46 -10.00 -12.84
CA ALA A 21 42.63 -9.36 -13.43
C ALA A 21 43.66 -8.86 -12.39
N GLY A 22 43.39 -9.01 -11.09
CA GLY A 22 44.24 -8.48 -10.01
C GLY A 22 44.13 -6.97 -9.81
N ASP A 23 43.15 -6.33 -10.45
CA ASP A 23 42.88 -4.90 -10.32
C ASP A 23 42.08 -4.53 -9.06
N LEU A 24 41.37 -5.52 -8.49
CA LEU A 24 40.68 -5.47 -7.20
C LEU A 24 41.01 -6.73 -6.38
N PRO A 25 40.96 -6.67 -5.04
CA PRO A 25 41.01 -7.87 -4.22
C PRO A 25 39.84 -8.83 -4.50
N GLU A 26 40.09 -10.13 -4.38
CA GLU A 26 39.03 -11.15 -4.41
C GLU A 26 38.17 -11.12 -3.14
N GLY A 27 36.93 -11.63 -3.22
CA GLY A 27 36.04 -11.80 -2.07
C GLY A 27 35.41 -10.51 -1.52
N LEU A 28 35.40 -9.43 -2.31
CA LEU A 28 34.69 -8.20 -1.94
C LEU A 28 33.17 -8.40 -1.96
N ASP A 29 32.48 -7.77 -1.01
CA ASP A 29 31.01 -7.74 -0.96
C ASP A 29 30.46 -6.64 -1.86
N TYR A 30 29.60 -7.01 -2.81
CA TYR A 30 28.97 -6.11 -3.76
C TYR A 30 27.52 -5.75 -3.41
N ALA A 31 26.99 -6.19 -2.27
CA ALA A 31 25.59 -5.98 -1.90
C ALA A 31 25.17 -4.50 -1.97
N ASN A 32 26.04 -3.60 -1.51
CA ASN A 32 25.78 -2.15 -1.45
C ASN A 32 26.10 -1.38 -2.74
N VAL A 33 26.55 -2.07 -3.80
CA VAL A 33 26.75 -1.46 -5.12
C VAL A 33 25.39 -1.18 -5.75
N ALA A 34 25.17 0.06 -6.15
CA ALA A 34 23.94 0.55 -6.75
C ALA A 34 24.21 1.18 -8.13
N VAL A 35 23.21 1.12 -8.98
CA VAL A 35 23.10 1.87 -10.24
C VAL A 35 21.74 2.56 -10.23
N GLU A 36 21.74 3.89 -10.28
CA GLU A 36 20.55 4.72 -10.05
C GLU A 36 20.57 5.94 -10.97
N PRO A 37 19.43 6.62 -11.21
CA PRO A 37 19.44 7.93 -11.85
C PRO A 37 20.32 8.91 -11.08
N PRO A 38 21.16 9.72 -11.75
CA PRO A 38 21.94 10.74 -11.06
C PRO A 38 21.02 11.81 -10.47
N ARG A 39 21.46 12.46 -9.39
CA ARG A 39 20.74 13.60 -8.78
C ARG A 39 20.60 14.80 -9.71
N ASP A 40 21.59 14.98 -10.58
CA ASP A 40 21.62 16.03 -11.59
C ASP A 40 21.62 15.35 -12.96
N ALA A 41 20.61 15.64 -13.79
CA ALA A 41 20.50 15.08 -15.13
C ALA A 41 21.68 15.46 -16.05
N ALA A 42 22.40 16.56 -15.74
CA ALA A 42 23.63 16.92 -16.44
C ALA A 42 24.73 15.85 -16.28
N HIS A 43 24.67 15.03 -15.22
CA HIS A 43 25.62 13.95 -14.94
C HIS A 43 25.33 12.65 -15.69
N GLY A 44 24.48 12.66 -16.72
CA GLY A 44 24.21 11.47 -17.53
C GLY A 44 22.90 10.78 -17.17
N ASP A 45 22.80 9.51 -17.53
CA ASP A 45 21.56 8.75 -17.44
C ASP A 45 21.53 7.83 -16.22
N MET A 46 22.69 7.31 -15.83
CA MET A 46 22.84 6.47 -14.64
C MET A 46 24.14 6.82 -13.92
N ALA A 47 24.17 6.60 -12.61
CA ALA A 47 25.37 6.71 -11.80
C ALA A 47 25.54 5.46 -10.93
N THR A 48 26.79 5.05 -10.72
CA THR A 48 27.13 4.00 -9.77
C THR A 48 28.02 4.49 -8.64
N ASN A 49 27.73 4.01 -7.43
CA ASN A 49 28.50 4.24 -6.21
C ASN A 49 29.59 3.17 -5.99
N ALA A 50 29.78 2.23 -6.93
CA ALA A 50 30.63 1.03 -6.76
C ALA A 50 32.01 1.35 -6.16
N ALA A 51 32.72 2.30 -6.75
CA ALA A 51 34.04 2.70 -6.31
C ALA A 51 34.06 3.25 -4.87
N MET A 52 33.03 4.02 -4.48
CA MET A 52 32.90 4.57 -3.12
C MET A 52 32.67 3.47 -2.08
N VAL A 53 31.82 2.50 -2.41
CA VAL A 53 31.48 1.37 -1.53
C VAL A 53 32.68 0.44 -1.34
N LEU A 54 33.44 0.21 -2.41
CA LEU A 54 34.51 -0.80 -2.43
C LEU A 54 35.88 -0.26 -2.02
N ALA A 55 36.09 1.06 -2.02
CA ALA A 55 37.38 1.67 -1.69
C ALA A 55 37.97 1.20 -0.35
N LYS A 56 37.17 1.25 0.72
CA LYS A 56 37.60 0.86 2.07
C LYS A 56 37.96 -0.62 2.17
N PRO A 57 37.08 -1.59 1.79
CA PRO A 57 37.42 -3.00 1.86
C PRO A 57 38.56 -3.38 0.89
N ALA A 58 38.65 -2.72 -0.27
CA ALA A 58 39.74 -2.95 -1.22
C ALA A 58 41.09 -2.30 -0.80
N ARG A 59 41.09 -1.42 0.21
CA ARG A 59 42.25 -0.59 0.61
C ARG A 59 42.83 0.23 -0.55
N MET A 60 41.95 0.73 -1.42
CA MET A 60 42.29 1.51 -2.61
C MET A 60 41.63 2.88 -2.55
N LYS A 61 42.13 3.85 -3.32
CA LYS A 61 41.44 5.12 -3.49
C LYS A 61 40.19 4.89 -4.35
N PRO A 62 39.02 5.48 -4.01
CA PRO A 62 37.81 5.27 -4.80
C PRO A 62 38.00 5.69 -6.26
N ARG A 63 38.70 6.80 -6.51
CA ARG A 63 39.00 7.26 -7.87
C ARG A 63 39.77 6.23 -8.71
N ASP A 64 40.76 5.54 -8.13
CA ASP A 64 41.55 4.52 -8.85
C ASP A 64 40.66 3.32 -9.26
N ILE A 65 39.69 2.95 -8.41
CA ILE A 65 38.68 1.93 -8.75
C ILE A 65 37.76 2.46 -9.86
N ALA A 66 37.27 3.69 -9.73
CA ALA A 66 36.33 4.30 -10.66
C ALA A 66 36.92 4.44 -12.07
N GLU A 67 38.18 4.85 -12.20
CA GLU A 67 38.86 5.01 -13.50
C GLU A 67 39.02 3.65 -14.21
N LYS A 68 39.43 2.61 -13.47
CA LYS A 68 39.54 1.24 -14.02
C LYS A 68 38.19 0.63 -14.41
N LEU A 69 37.14 0.94 -13.64
CA LEU A 69 35.78 0.51 -13.93
C LEU A 69 35.22 1.25 -15.15
N ALA A 70 35.41 2.57 -15.22
CA ALA A 70 34.99 3.41 -16.33
C ALA A 70 35.58 2.95 -17.66
N ALA A 71 36.88 2.64 -17.70
CA ALA A 71 37.56 2.17 -18.89
C ALA A 71 36.96 0.86 -19.45
N ARG A 72 36.52 -0.05 -18.56
CA ARG A 72 35.90 -1.32 -18.96
C ARG A 72 34.45 -1.15 -19.38
N LEU A 73 33.68 -0.36 -18.63
CA LEU A 73 32.28 -0.08 -18.96
C LEU A 73 32.16 0.69 -20.27
N GLY A 74 33.09 1.59 -20.58
CA GLY A 74 33.12 2.30 -21.87
C GLY A 74 33.41 1.42 -23.09
N ALA A 75 33.74 0.14 -22.90
CA ALA A 75 33.85 -0.83 -24.00
C ALA A 75 32.51 -1.52 -24.33
N ASP A 76 31.49 -1.39 -23.47
CA ASP A 76 30.14 -1.90 -23.75
C ASP A 76 29.42 -0.96 -24.73
N ALA A 77 28.93 -1.49 -25.84
CA ALA A 77 28.28 -0.70 -26.89
C ALA A 77 27.02 0.04 -26.42
N ARG A 78 26.43 -0.36 -25.28
CA ARG A 78 25.28 0.31 -24.67
C ARG A 78 25.65 1.61 -23.95
N ILE A 79 26.94 1.84 -23.64
CA ILE A 79 27.44 2.99 -22.89
C ILE A 79 28.18 3.92 -23.84
N THR A 80 27.68 5.14 -24.01
CA THR A 80 28.29 6.16 -24.88
C THR A 80 29.38 6.95 -24.17
N SER A 81 29.27 7.15 -22.85
CA SER A 81 30.37 7.65 -22.03
C SER A 81 30.30 7.13 -20.59
N ALA A 82 31.46 6.95 -19.97
CA ALA A 82 31.62 6.60 -18.56
C ALA A 82 32.62 7.58 -17.91
N GLU A 83 32.12 8.49 -17.09
CA GLU A 83 32.88 9.64 -16.56
C GLU A 83 33.00 9.59 -15.04
N VAL A 84 34.22 9.68 -14.53
CA VAL A 84 34.47 9.72 -13.08
C VAL A 84 34.25 11.13 -12.55
N ALA A 85 33.34 11.27 -11.59
CA ALA A 85 33.00 12.50 -10.92
C ALA A 85 33.45 12.52 -9.45
N GLY A 86 33.94 13.68 -9.01
CA GLY A 86 34.32 13.96 -7.63
C GLY A 86 35.29 12.91 -7.05
N PRO A 87 34.98 12.32 -5.87
CA PRO A 87 35.87 11.37 -5.21
C PRO A 87 35.87 9.96 -5.82
N GLY A 88 34.94 9.65 -6.74
CA GLY A 88 34.81 8.30 -7.33
C GLY A 88 33.37 7.87 -7.64
N PHE A 89 32.43 8.80 -7.87
CA PHE A 89 31.17 8.44 -8.51
C PHE A 89 31.42 8.21 -9.99
N LEU A 90 30.75 7.21 -10.57
CA LEU A 90 30.88 6.95 -12.00
C LEU A 90 29.55 7.21 -12.69
N ASN A 91 29.55 8.22 -13.54
CA ASN A 91 28.41 8.69 -14.33
C ASN A 91 28.43 8.00 -15.70
N LEU A 92 27.29 7.51 -16.15
CA LEU A 92 27.13 6.77 -17.40
C LEU A 92 26.14 7.49 -18.30
N ARG A 93 26.51 7.67 -19.57
CA ARG A 93 25.58 8.01 -20.65
C ARG A 93 25.31 6.77 -21.47
N LEU A 94 24.05 6.54 -21.81
CA LEU A 94 23.60 5.35 -22.51
C LEU A 94 23.31 5.67 -23.98
N ASP A 95 23.38 4.64 -24.81
CA ASP A 95 22.94 4.73 -26.19
C ASP A 95 21.43 4.98 -26.27
N ALA A 96 21.02 5.85 -27.20
CA ALA A 96 19.61 6.24 -27.33
C ALA A 96 18.70 5.06 -27.71
N GLY A 97 19.25 4.05 -28.40
CA GLY A 97 18.54 2.82 -28.77
C GLY A 97 18.05 2.03 -27.55
N LEU A 98 18.69 2.17 -26.38
CA LEU A 98 18.19 1.56 -25.15
C LEU A 98 16.85 2.15 -24.70
N TRP A 99 16.69 3.47 -24.76
CA TRP A 99 15.44 4.14 -24.39
C TRP A 99 14.30 3.76 -25.34
N GLN A 100 14.62 3.63 -26.63
CA GLN A 100 13.69 3.13 -27.64
C GLN A 100 13.31 1.67 -27.38
N GLY A 101 14.27 0.84 -26.95
CA GLY A 101 14.02 -0.55 -26.53
C GLY A 101 13.07 -0.65 -25.33
N ILE A 102 13.09 0.32 -24.41
CA ILE A 102 12.15 0.36 -23.27
C ILE A 102 10.71 0.56 -23.75
N VAL A 103 10.48 1.44 -24.73
CA VAL A 103 9.15 1.64 -25.32
C VAL A 103 8.63 0.33 -25.93
N LYS A 104 9.46 -0.36 -26.72
CA LYS A 104 9.11 -1.66 -27.31
C LYS A 104 8.80 -2.70 -26.24
N THR A 105 9.59 -2.73 -25.18
CA THR A 105 9.42 -3.67 -24.07
C THR A 105 8.10 -3.42 -23.34
N ALA A 106 7.78 -2.16 -23.05
CA ALA A 106 6.52 -1.81 -22.39
C ALA A 106 5.29 -2.22 -23.21
N LEU A 107 5.35 -2.09 -24.53
CA LEU A 107 4.29 -2.53 -25.45
C LEU A 107 4.20 -4.06 -25.53
N THR A 108 5.34 -4.74 -25.60
CA THR A 108 5.41 -6.21 -25.70
C THR A 108 4.94 -6.89 -24.41
N GLU A 109 5.36 -6.38 -23.25
CA GLU A 109 4.96 -6.91 -21.93
C GLU A 109 3.54 -6.43 -21.54
N GLY A 110 3.09 -5.29 -22.07
CA GLY A 110 1.79 -4.70 -21.78
C GLY A 110 1.56 -4.53 -20.28
N LYS A 111 0.44 -5.05 -19.75
CA LYS A 111 0.11 -4.98 -18.32
C LYS A 111 1.15 -5.62 -17.38
N LYS A 112 2.04 -6.48 -17.91
CA LYS A 112 3.10 -7.12 -17.13
C LYS A 112 4.35 -6.24 -17.01
N TYR A 113 4.44 -5.15 -17.76
CA TYR A 113 5.62 -4.27 -17.75
C TYR A 113 5.85 -3.64 -16.38
N GLY A 114 6.98 -3.97 -15.76
CA GLY A 114 7.35 -3.53 -14.41
C GLY A 114 6.87 -4.43 -13.29
N ARG A 115 6.12 -5.50 -13.57
CA ARG A 115 5.87 -6.56 -12.59
C ARG A 115 7.20 -7.20 -12.20
N SER A 116 7.43 -7.39 -10.91
CA SER A 116 8.67 -7.94 -10.37
C SER A 116 8.45 -9.35 -9.81
N ASP A 117 9.52 -10.15 -9.79
CA ASP A 117 9.59 -11.44 -9.10
C ASP A 117 10.31 -11.33 -7.76
N MET A 118 10.63 -10.12 -7.29
CA MET A 118 11.38 -9.87 -6.05
C MET A 118 10.76 -10.56 -4.81
N GLY A 119 9.44 -10.66 -4.75
CA GLY A 119 8.75 -11.35 -3.66
C GLY A 119 9.01 -12.86 -3.64
N GLN A 120 9.45 -13.46 -4.75
CA GLN A 120 9.78 -14.89 -4.89
C GLN A 120 8.68 -15.82 -4.34
N GLY A 121 7.41 -15.42 -4.46
CA GLY A 121 6.26 -16.19 -3.97
C GLY A 121 6.11 -16.24 -2.45
N LYS A 122 6.90 -15.48 -1.68
CA LYS A 122 6.74 -15.35 -0.23
C LYS A 122 5.30 -14.97 0.11
N LYS A 123 4.73 -15.65 1.10
CA LYS A 123 3.36 -15.43 1.57
C LYS A 123 3.32 -14.23 2.51
N VAL A 124 2.50 -13.24 2.18
CA VAL A 124 2.33 -12.02 2.98
C VAL A 124 0.89 -11.89 3.44
N ASN A 125 0.70 -11.70 4.74
CA ASN A 125 -0.59 -11.29 5.29
C ASN A 125 -0.60 -9.76 5.41
N VAL A 126 -1.59 -9.11 4.79
CA VAL A 126 -1.83 -7.67 4.97
C VAL A 126 -3.17 -7.52 5.66
N GLU A 127 -3.13 -7.21 6.96
CA GLU A 127 -4.31 -6.90 7.74
C GLU A 127 -4.59 -5.40 7.73
N TYR A 128 -5.82 -5.02 7.44
CA TYR A 128 -6.23 -3.63 7.45
C TYR A 128 -7.73 -3.45 7.67
N VAL A 129 -8.11 -2.20 8.00
CA VAL A 129 -9.46 -1.80 8.44
C VAL A 129 -9.77 -2.28 9.85
N SER A 130 -9.95 -3.59 10.05
CA SER A 130 -10.21 -4.27 11.34
C SER A 130 -11.07 -3.42 12.31
N ALA A 131 -12.12 -2.78 11.79
CA ALA A 131 -12.99 -1.93 12.56
C ALA A 131 -13.94 -2.79 13.39
N ASN A 132 -14.32 -2.31 14.58
CA ASN A 132 -15.26 -3.05 15.39
C ASN A 132 -16.62 -3.10 14.67
N PRO A 133 -17.33 -4.25 14.69
CA PRO A 133 -18.57 -4.43 13.95
C PRO A 133 -19.75 -3.78 14.69
N THR A 134 -19.62 -2.51 15.07
CA THR A 134 -20.58 -1.79 15.92
C THR A 134 -21.26 -0.63 15.20
N GLY A 135 -20.96 -0.40 13.93
CA GLY A 135 -21.56 0.68 13.15
C GLY A 135 -20.87 0.94 11.81
N PRO A 136 -21.31 1.98 11.09
CA PRO A 136 -20.76 2.33 9.78
C PRO A 136 -19.29 2.77 9.87
N MET A 137 -18.54 2.52 8.80
CA MET A 137 -17.16 2.98 8.73
C MET A 137 -17.09 4.51 8.55
N HIS A 138 -16.12 5.15 9.20
CA HIS A 138 -15.85 6.59 9.05
C HIS A 138 -14.61 6.87 8.20
N VAL A 139 -14.40 8.14 7.84
CA VAL A 139 -13.25 8.60 7.01
C VAL A 139 -11.87 8.10 7.50
N GLY A 140 -11.67 7.95 8.81
CA GLY A 140 -10.43 7.38 9.36
C GLY A 140 -10.16 5.95 8.88
N HIS A 141 -11.21 5.12 8.77
CA HIS A 141 -11.12 3.77 8.22
C HIS A 141 -10.89 3.80 6.71
N THR A 142 -11.47 4.78 5.99
CA THR A 142 -11.29 4.93 4.54
C THR A 142 -9.81 5.00 4.15
N ARG A 143 -9.01 5.81 4.84
CA ARG A 143 -7.58 5.92 4.51
C ARG A 143 -6.82 4.61 4.76
N GLY A 144 -7.12 3.93 5.87
CA GLY A 144 -6.54 2.61 6.16
C GLY A 144 -6.96 1.55 5.13
N ALA A 145 -8.22 1.58 4.69
CA ALA A 145 -8.76 0.71 3.65
C ALA A 145 -8.03 0.91 2.32
N VAL A 146 -7.88 2.16 1.86
CA VAL A 146 -7.17 2.47 0.62
C VAL A 146 -5.69 2.08 0.72
N PHE A 147 -5.03 2.45 1.81
CA PHE A 147 -3.60 2.16 1.99
C PHE A 147 -3.33 0.66 2.01
N GLY A 148 -4.08 -0.11 2.81
CA GLY A 148 -3.91 -1.55 2.93
C GLY A 148 -4.15 -2.28 1.60
N ASP A 149 -5.22 -1.92 0.89
CA ASP A 149 -5.54 -2.53 -0.41
C ASP A 149 -4.53 -2.17 -1.51
N ALA A 150 -4.06 -0.92 -1.55
CA ALA A 150 -3.02 -0.50 -2.50
C ALA A 150 -1.66 -1.15 -2.18
N LEU A 151 -1.32 -1.30 -0.89
CA LEU A 151 -0.11 -2.02 -0.46
C LEU A 151 -0.20 -3.51 -0.85
N ALA A 152 -1.34 -4.15 -0.59
CA ALA A 152 -1.56 -5.54 -0.98
C ALA A 152 -1.43 -5.74 -2.50
N SER A 153 -1.99 -4.82 -3.29
CA SER A 153 -1.90 -4.85 -4.75
C SER A 153 -0.49 -4.58 -5.26
N LEU A 154 0.25 -3.68 -4.61
CA LEU A 154 1.66 -3.41 -4.91
C LEU A 154 2.54 -4.64 -4.63
N LEU A 155 2.32 -5.32 -3.50
CA LEU A 155 3.07 -6.52 -3.15
C LEU A 155 2.77 -7.68 -4.11
N ASP A 156 1.51 -7.87 -4.54
CA ASP A 156 1.20 -8.85 -5.61
C ASP A 156 1.97 -8.52 -6.90
N TYR A 157 1.96 -7.23 -7.28
CA TYR A 157 2.67 -6.74 -8.45
C TYR A 157 4.20 -6.87 -8.33
N ALA A 158 4.72 -6.90 -7.10
CA ALA A 158 6.13 -7.14 -6.79
C ALA A 158 6.49 -8.63 -6.61
N GLY A 159 5.54 -9.55 -6.83
CA GLY A 159 5.79 -11.00 -6.86
C GLY A 159 5.60 -11.73 -5.53
N TYR A 160 4.91 -11.12 -4.56
CA TYR A 160 4.50 -11.76 -3.32
C TYR A 160 3.16 -12.50 -3.49
N ASN A 161 2.92 -13.52 -2.67
CA ASN A 161 1.61 -14.17 -2.56
C ASN A 161 0.84 -13.53 -1.41
N VAL A 162 -0.08 -12.62 -1.72
CA VAL A 162 -0.71 -11.73 -0.73
C VAL A 162 -2.07 -12.25 -0.29
N THR A 163 -2.34 -12.17 1.02
CA THR A 163 -3.67 -12.36 1.60
C THR A 163 -4.11 -11.06 2.26
N ARG A 164 -5.28 -10.54 1.86
CA ARG A 164 -5.97 -9.41 2.48
C ARG A 164 -6.83 -9.93 3.62
N GLU A 165 -6.55 -9.52 4.84
CA GLU A 165 -7.25 -10.01 6.03
C GLU A 165 -7.93 -8.89 6.81
N TYR A 166 -9.13 -9.17 7.30
CA TYR A 166 -9.90 -8.30 8.20
C TYR A 166 -10.09 -9.04 9.52
N TYR A 167 -9.64 -8.45 10.62
CA TYR A 167 -9.92 -8.96 11.96
C TYR A 167 -11.24 -8.39 12.49
N ILE A 168 -12.19 -9.26 12.84
CA ILE A 168 -13.47 -8.89 13.41
C ILE A 168 -13.37 -8.97 14.93
N ASN A 169 -13.43 -7.82 15.58
CA ASN A 169 -13.47 -7.71 17.05
C ASN A 169 -14.89 -7.97 17.58
N ASP A 170 -15.35 -9.22 17.44
CA ASP A 170 -16.67 -9.70 17.88
C ASP A 170 -16.62 -10.47 19.21
N GLY A 171 -15.47 -10.50 19.89
CA GLY A 171 -15.28 -11.14 21.18
C GLY A 171 -15.66 -10.29 22.39
N GLY A 172 -15.56 -8.95 22.27
CA GLY A 172 -15.66 -8.02 23.41
C GLY A 172 -17.07 -7.60 23.84
N ALA A 173 -17.15 -6.75 24.87
CA ALA A 173 -18.42 -6.24 25.42
C ALA A 173 -19.15 -5.25 24.50
N GLN A 174 -18.46 -4.65 23.52
CA GLN A 174 -19.06 -3.68 22.60
C GLN A 174 -20.16 -4.30 21.74
N VAL A 175 -20.03 -5.57 21.34
CA VAL A 175 -21.08 -6.26 20.59
C VAL A 175 -22.29 -6.63 21.46
N ASP A 176 -22.13 -6.75 22.78
CA ASP A 176 -23.28 -6.86 23.69
C ASP A 176 -24.03 -5.52 23.78
N VAL A 177 -23.30 -4.39 23.81
CA VAL A 177 -23.90 -3.06 23.75
C VAL A 177 -24.63 -2.85 22.42
N LEU A 178 -24.05 -3.30 21.30
CA LEU A 178 -24.71 -3.32 19.99
C LEU A 178 -26.01 -4.13 20.03
N ALA A 179 -25.98 -5.33 20.60
CA ALA A 179 -27.16 -6.19 20.71
C ALA A 179 -28.29 -5.50 21.49
N ARG A 180 -27.97 -4.90 22.65
CA ARG A 180 -28.94 -4.11 23.45
C ARG A 180 -29.48 -2.91 22.67
N SER A 181 -28.62 -2.21 21.93
CA SER A 181 -29.00 -1.06 21.11
C SER A 181 -29.94 -1.47 19.96
N ALA A 182 -29.65 -2.60 19.30
CA ALA A 182 -30.50 -3.16 18.26
C ALA A 182 -31.83 -3.70 18.81
N PHE A 183 -31.83 -4.24 20.04
CA PHE A 183 -33.05 -4.67 20.72
C PHE A 183 -34.00 -3.50 20.98
N GLU A 184 -33.49 -2.31 21.35
CA GLU A 184 -34.31 -1.10 21.46
C GLU A 184 -34.91 -0.69 20.11
N ARG A 185 -34.17 -0.80 19.02
CA ARG A 185 -34.72 -0.59 17.66
C ARG A 185 -35.72 -1.67 17.24
N TYR A 186 -35.58 -2.89 17.73
CA TYR A 186 -36.58 -3.96 17.56
C TYR A 186 -37.87 -3.69 18.33
N ARG A 187 -37.78 -3.14 19.56
CA ARG A 187 -38.94 -2.66 20.33
C ARG A 187 -39.64 -1.54 19.58
N GLU A 188 -38.89 -0.57 19.06
CA GLU A 188 -39.40 0.52 18.21
C GLU A 188 -40.14 0.00 16.98
N ALA A 189 -39.55 -0.95 16.25
CA ALA A 189 -40.19 -1.56 15.08
C ALA A 189 -41.51 -2.26 15.45
N ASN A 190 -41.64 -2.78 16.67
CA ASN A 190 -42.86 -3.38 17.22
C ASN A 190 -43.87 -2.37 17.80
N GLY A 191 -43.63 -1.07 17.64
CA GLY A 191 -44.55 -0.01 18.05
C GLY A 191 -44.42 0.41 19.51
N LEU A 192 -43.34 0.00 20.20
CA LEU A 192 -42.99 0.49 21.53
C LEU A 192 -42.08 1.72 21.41
N GLU A 193 -41.99 2.53 22.47
CA GLU A 193 -41.01 3.61 22.53
C GLU A 193 -39.63 3.04 22.88
N PRO A 194 -38.57 3.30 22.07
CA PRO A 194 -37.23 2.82 22.36
C PRO A 194 -36.60 3.57 23.53
N GLU A 195 -35.95 2.84 24.43
CA GLU A 195 -35.22 3.40 25.57
C GLU A 195 -33.72 3.43 25.27
N ILE A 196 -33.30 4.37 24.41
CA ILE A 196 -31.89 4.56 24.06
C ILE A 196 -31.17 5.27 25.21
N ALA A 197 -30.77 4.50 26.22
CA ALA A 197 -30.06 4.97 27.40
C ALA A 197 -28.61 5.42 27.09
N GLU A 198 -28.03 6.20 28.00
CA GLU A 198 -26.61 6.57 27.95
C GLU A 198 -25.73 5.31 27.92
N GLY A 199 -24.81 5.24 26.94
CA GLY A 199 -23.95 4.09 26.72
C GLY A 199 -24.41 3.12 25.63
N LEU A 200 -25.68 3.21 25.18
CA LEU A 200 -26.12 2.51 23.96
C LEU A 200 -25.72 3.28 22.70
N TYR A 201 -25.65 2.57 21.57
CA TYR A 201 -25.42 3.17 20.26
C TYR A 201 -26.73 3.80 19.75
N PRO A 202 -26.81 5.13 19.57
CA PRO A 202 -28.06 5.79 19.26
C PRO A 202 -28.36 5.90 17.76
N GLY A 203 -27.42 5.49 16.90
CA GLY A 203 -27.44 5.86 15.48
C GLY A 203 -28.62 5.28 14.69
N ASP A 204 -29.12 6.07 13.74
CA ASP A 204 -30.24 5.68 12.87
C ASP A 204 -29.91 4.47 11.98
N TYR A 205 -28.62 4.15 11.80
CA TYR A 205 -28.15 2.96 11.09
C TYR A 205 -28.62 1.64 11.74
N LEU A 206 -29.08 1.65 12.99
CA LEU A 206 -29.67 0.50 13.66
C LEU A 206 -31.17 0.34 13.44
N ILE A 207 -31.87 1.35 12.89
CA ILE A 207 -33.31 1.25 12.60
C ILE A 207 -33.60 0.07 11.65
N PRO A 208 -32.90 -0.08 10.50
CA PRO A 208 -33.11 -1.24 9.62
C PRO A 208 -32.78 -2.58 10.30
N VAL A 209 -31.87 -2.60 11.28
CA VAL A 209 -31.53 -3.80 12.05
C VAL A 209 -32.70 -4.20 12.95
N GLY A 210 -33.33 -3.24 13.63
CA GLY A 210 -34.54 -3.45 14.43
C GLY A 210 -35.72 -3.95 13.60
N GLU A 211 -35.93 -3.37 12.41
CA GLU A 211 -36.94 -3.82 11.46
C GLU A 211 -36.69 -5.27 11.00
N ALA A 212 -35.45 -5.62 10.67
CA ALA A 212 -35.07 -6.97 10.28
C ALA A 212 -35.18 -7.99 11.44
N LEU A 213 -34.90 -7.56 12.68
CA LEU A 213 -35.15 -8.38 13.87
C LEU A 213 -36.66 -8.64 14.04
N LYS A 214 -37.52 -7.65 13.80
CA LYS A 214 -38.98 -7.82 13.85
C LYS A 214 -39.46 -8.76 12.75
N GLU A 215 -38.92 -8.66 11.55
CA GLU A 215 -39.24 -9.60 10.47
C GLU A 215 -38.89 -11.05 10.86
N LYS A 216 -37.74 -11.25 11.52
CA LYS A 216 -37.27 -12.57 11.95
C LYS A 216 -38.02 -13.14 13.16
N TYR A 217 -38.26 -12.31 14.18
CA TYR A 217 -38.74 -12.76 15.49
C TYR A 217 -40.17 -12.34 15.83
N GLY A 218 -40.81 -11.51 15.01
CA GLY A 218 -42.12 -10.91 15.31
C GLY A 218 -42.06 -10.07 16.59
N ASP A 219 -42.92 -10.41 17.55
CA ASP A 219 -42.98 -9.86 18.91
C ASP A 219 -42.42 -10.84 19.97
N SER A 220 -41.95 -12.02 19.57
CA SER A 220 -41.67 -13.16 20.46
C SER A 220 -40.57 -12.93 21.51
N LEU A 221 -39.75 -11.87 21.34
CA LEU A 221 -38.67 -11.51 22.27
C LEU A 221 -39.04 -10.38 23.25
N LEU A 222 -40.16 -9.67 23.08
CA LEU A 222 -40.45 -8.42 23.81
C LEU A 222 -40.53 -8.59 25.33
N ASP A 223 -41.13 -9.69 25.79
CA ASP A 223 -41.35 -9.97 27.22
C ASP A 223 -40.32 -10.95 27.80
N LYS A 224 -39.26 -11.26 27.06
CA LYS A 224 -38.23 -12.21 27.49
C LYS A 224 -37.11 -11.51 28.28
N PRO A 225 -36.54 -12.17 29.29
CA PRO A 225 -35.36 -11.65 29.98
C PRO A 225 -34.17 -11.57 29.03
N GLU A 226 -33.24 -10.65 29.29
CA GLU A 226 -32.05 -10.40 28.43
C GLU A 226 -31.26 -11.66 28.10
N ALA A 227 -31.11 -12.57 29.07
CA ALA A 227 -30.38 -13.83 28.88
C ALA A 227 -30.96 -14.71 27.77
N ASP A 228 -32.25 -14.58 27.45
CA ASP A 228 -32.94 -15.42 26.46
C ASP A 228 -32.82 -14.88 25.03
N TRP A 229 -32.41 -13.61 24.84
CA TRP A 229 -32.30 -13.00 23.52
C TRP A 229 -30.92 -12.42 23.21
N LEU A 230 -30.08 -12.13 24.21
CA LEU A 230 -28.83 -11.41 24.02
C LEU A 230 -27.90 -12.09 23.01
N VAL A 231 -27.73 -13.41 23.10
CA VAL A 231 -26.82 -14.16 22.21
C VAL A 231 -27.33 -14.13 20.77
N ASP A 232 -28.62 -14.40 20.56
CA ASP A 232 -29.25 -14.43 19.24
C ASP A 232 -29.24 -13.06 18.57
N VAL A 233 -29.58 -12.01 19.33
CA VAL A 233 -29.59 -10.62 18.85
C VAL A 233 -28.15 -10.15 18.61
N ARG A 234 -27.19 -10.50 19.46
CA ARG A 234 -25.77 -10.20 19.26
C ARG A 234 -25.27 -10.78 17.94
N GLU A 235 -25.50 -12.06 17.69
CA GLU A 235 -25.06 -12.71 16.44
C GLU A 235 -25.73 -12.06 15.22
N PHE A 236 -27.05 -11.81 15.30
CA PHE A 236 -27.78 -11.17 14.21
C PHE A 236 -27.29 -9.75 13.91
N SER A 237 -27.18 -8.91 14.94
CA SER A 237 -26.76 -7.51 14.80
C SER A 237 -25.31 -7.41 14.34
N THR A 238 -24.41 -8.27 14.84
CA THR A 238 -23.01 -8.31 14.40
C THR A 238 -22.91 -8.66 12.92
N GLU A 239 -23.66 -9.67 12.44
CA GLU A 239 -23.67 -10.01 11.01
C GLU A 239 -24.22 -8.86 10.17
N LYS A 240 -25.29 -8.17 10.62
CA LYS A 240 -25.81 -6.98 9.92
C LYS A 240 -24.81 -5.83 9.86
N MET A 241 -24.01 -5.61 10.90
CA MET A 241 -22.92 -4.62 10.83
C MET A 241 -21.81 -5.07 9.88
N MET A 242 -21.48 -6.36 9.84
CA MET A 242 -20.50 -6.90 8.90
C MET A 242 -20.97 -6.85 7.45
N GLU A 243 -22.27 -7.08 7.17
CA GLU A 243 -22.88 -6.85 5.86
C GLU A 243 -22.66 -5.39 5.41
N MET A 244 -23.02 -4.43 6.26
CA MET A 244 -22.82 -2.99 5.98
C MET A 244 -21.35 -2.64 5.72
N ILE A 245 -20.43 -3.14 6.55
CA ILE A 245 -18.98 -2.93 6.39
C ILE A 245 -18.49 -3.50 5.06
N ARG A 246 -18.93 -4.71 4.67
CA ARG A 246 -18.57 -5.33 3.39
C ARG A 246 -19.07 -4.52 2.21
N GLU A 247 -20.29 -4.00 2.28
CA GLU A 247 -20.87 -3.13 1.25
C GLU A 247 -20.09 -1.81 1.11
N ASP A 248 -19.69 -1.20 2.23
CA ASP A 248 -18.87 0.02 2.25
C ASP A 248 -17.45 -0.21 1.71
N LEU A 249 -16.83 -1.35 2.01
CA LEU A 249 -15.55 -1.71 1.39
C LEU A 249 -15.72 -1.95 -0.11
N ALA A 250 -16.78 -2.66 -0.52
CA ALA A 250 -17.07 -2.95 -1.92
C ALA A 250 -17.30 -1.67 -2.74
N SER A 251 -17.91 -0.63 -2.17
CA SER A 251 -18.08 0.65 -2.88
C SER A 251 -16.78 1.41 -3.09
N LEU A 252 -15.77 1.14 -2.27
CA LEU A 252 -14.40 1.61 -2.46
C LEU A 252 -13.57 0.67 -3.35
N GLY A 253 -14.18 -0.39 -3.90
CA GLY A 253 -13.48 -1.42 -4.67
C GLY A 253 -12.55 -2.30 -3.83
N VAL A 254 -12.69 -2.32 -2.52
CA VAL A 254 -11.89 -3.14 -1.61
C VAL A 254 -12.56 -4.49 -1.38
N LYS A 255 -11.80 -5.57 -1.53
CA LYS A 255 -12.23 -6.94 -1.26
C LYS A 255 -11.23 -7.63 -0.34
N MET A 256 -11.72 -8.24 0.73
CA MET A 256 -10.92 -9.05 1.64
C MET A 256 -10.93 -10.52 1.21
N ASP A 257 -9.83 -11.22 1.45
CA ASP A 257 -9.71 -12.66 1.21
C ASP A 257 -10.16 -13.45 2.43
N VAL A 258 -9.87 -12.93 3.64
CA VAL A 258 -10.19 -13.55 4.92
C VAL A 258 -10.85 -12.54 5.85
N TYR A 259 -11.92 -12.98 6.51
CA TYR A 259 -12.50 -12.32 7.69
C TYR A 259 -12.27 -13.24 8.88
N TYR A 260 -11.43 -12.82 9.84
CA TYR A 260 -11.07 -13.61 11.01
C TYR A 260 -11.85 -13.13 12.23
N SER A 261 -12.67 -13.99 12.83
CA SER A 261 -13.47 -13.66 14.02
C SER A 261 -12.66 -13.85 15.29
N GLU A 262 -12.61 -12.83 16.15
CA GLU A 262 -12.03 -12.94 17.49
C GLU A 262 -12.76 -14.02 18.32
N LYS A 263 -14.10 -14.08 18.21
CA LYS A 263 -14.92 -15.08 18.91
C LYS A 263 -14.43 -16.51 18.65
N SER A 264 -13.88 -16.78 17.47
CA SER A 264 -13.33 -18.10 17.12
C SER A 264 -12.10 -18.52 17.95
N LEU A 265 -11.42 -17.58 18.61
CA LEU A 265 -10.26 -17.87 19.48
C LEU A 265 -10.68 -18.40 20.85
N TYR A 266 -11.88 -18.05 21.32
CA TYR A 266 -12.35 -18.42 22.65
C TYR A 266 -12.97 -19.82 22.63
N GLY A 267 -12.61 -20.64 23.62
CA GLY A 267 -13.15 -22.00 23.77
C GLY A 267 -12.62 -23.03 22.76
N THR A 268 -11.67 -22.66 21.90
CA THR A 268 -11.05 -23.54 20.89
C THR A 268 -9.67 -24.06 21.28
N GLY A 269 -9.10 -23.58 22.40
CA GLY A 269 -7.74 -23.91 22.81
C GLY A 269 -6.65 -23.12 22.08
N GLN A 270 -7.02 -22.19 21.19
CA GLN A 270 -6.04 -21.43 20.38
C GLN A 270 -5.25 -20.42 21.23
N ILE A 271 -5.89 -19.78 22.20
CA ILE A 271 -5.22 -18.86 23.13
C ILE A 271 -4.23 -19.65 24.00
N GLU A 272 -4.70 -20.75 24.55
CA GLU A 272 -3.90 -21.67 25.36
C GLU A 272 -2.70 -22.18 24.56
N SER A 273 -2.89 -22.59 23.31
CA SER A 273 -1.81 -23.07 22.44
C SER A 273 -0.72 -22.01 22.20
N ALA A 274 -1.09 -20.74 22.00
CA ALA A 274 -0.13 -19.68 21.79
C ALA A 274 0.66 -19.35 23.07
N LEU A 275 -0.02 -19.37 24.22
CA LEU A 275 0.63 -19.16 25.52
C LEU A 275 1.50 -20.35 25.94
N ASP A 276 1.09 -21.57 25.66
CA ASP A 276 1.89 -22.78 25.89
C ASP A 276 3.16 -22.78 25.05
N ARG A 277 3.10 -22.24 23.82
CA ARG A 277 4.28 -22.02 22.98
C ARG A 277 5.26 -21.06 23.66
N LEU A 278 4.80 -19.90 24.13
CA LEU A 278 5.65 -18.94 24.85
C LEU A 278 6.20 -19.53 26.17
N LYS A 279 5.38 -20.31 26.88
CA LYS A 279 5.78 -21.00 28.11
C LYS A 279 6.86 -22.05 27.85
N GLY A 280 6.73 -22.82 26.76
CA GLY A 280 7.75 -23.78 26.33
C GLY A 280 9.09 -23.15 25.99
N LEU A 281 9.09 -21.86 25.62
CA LEU A 281 10.29 -21.04 25.40
C LEU A 281 10.83 -20.39 26.69
N GLY A 282 10.17 -20.57 27.84
CA GLY A 282 10.55 -19.95 29.12
C GLY A 282 10.22 -18.44 29.22
N LEU A 283 9.32 -17.97 28.35
CA LEU A 283 8.96 -16.55 28.22
C LEU A 283 7.72 -16.16 29.03
N ILE A 284 7.05 -17.13 29.66
CA ILE A 284 5.94 -16.89 30.60
C ILE A 284 6.44 -17.13 32.02
N TYR A 285 6.18 -16.18 32.92
CA TYR A 285 6.57 -16.26 34.33
C TYR A 285 5.57 -15.54 35.22
N GLU A 286 5.60 -15.82 36.53
CA GLU A 286 4.85 -15.06 37.53
C GLU A 286 5.70 -13.91 38.07
N GLY A 287 5.15 -12.70 38.10
CA GLY A 287 5.87 -11.53 38.58
C GLY A 287 4.99 -10.31 38.84
N VAL A 288 5.57 -9.30 39.46
CA VAL A 288 4.90 -8.03 39.78
C VAL A 288 5.43 -6.95 38.83
N LEU A 289 4.53 -6.24 38.16
CA LEU A 289 4.90 -5.11 37.30
C LEU A 289 5.18 -3.87 38.14
N GLU A 290 6.19 -3.11 37.74
CA GLU A 290 6.42 -1.79 38.32
C GLU A 290 5.18 -0.89 38.10
N PRO A 291 4.88 0.02 39.04
CA PRO A 291 3.82 0.98 38.86
C PRO A 291 4.03 1.80 37.57
N PRO A 292 2.95 2.04 36.79
CA PRO A 292 3.05 2.83 35.57
C PRO A 292 3.61 4.22 35.87
N LYS A 293 4.49 4.71 34.99
CA LYS A 293 5.07 6.06 35.11
C LYS A 293 3.96 7.09 34.89
N GLY A 294 3.54 7.80 35.95
CA GLY A 294 2.52 8.86 35.87
C GLY A 294 1.39 8.69 36.89
N LYS A 295 0.18 9.11 36.53
CA LYS A 295 -1.01 8.92 37.38
C LYS A 295 -1.36 7.43 37.38
N LEU A 296 -1.37 6.81 38.56
CA LEU A 296 -1.85 5.45 38.74
C LEU A 296 -3.32 5.37 38.29
N PRO A 297 -3.67 4.42 37.41
CA PRO A 297 -5.07 4.06 37.18
C PRO A 297 -5.78 3.78 38.50
N GLU A 298 -7.06 4.12 38.61
CA GLU A 298 -7.84 3.91 39.85
C GLU A 298 -7.93 2.42 40.24
N ASP A 299 -7.71 1.53 39.27
CA ASP A 299 -7.69 0.08 39.39
C ASP A 299 -6.27 -0.54 39.45
N TRP A 300 -5.22 0.28 39.61
CA TRP A 300 -3.86 -0.25 39.76
C TRP A 300 -3.63 -0.77 41.18
N GLU A 301 -3.28 -2.05 41.27
CA GLU A 301 -2.87 -2.72 42.50
C GLU A 301 -1.55 -3.48 42.26
N GLU A 302 -0.65 -3.40 43.24
CA GLU A 302 0.55 -4.23 43.25
C GLU A 302 0.15 -5.69 43.46
N ARG A 303 0.33 -6.52 42.44
CA ARG A 303 -0.03 -7.93 42.50
C ARG A 303 0.84 -8.77 41.57
N GLU A 304 1.06 -10.01 42.00
CA GLU A 304 1.68 -11.04 41.17
C GLU A 304 0.74 -11.42 40.02
N GLN A 305 1.28 -11.49 38.81
CA GLN A 305 0.57 -11.71 37.56
C GLN A 305 1.36 -12.64 36.66
N THR A 306 0.65 -13.37 35.80
CA THR A 306 1.27 -14.12 34.72
C THR A 306 1.69 -13.16 33.60
N LEU A 307 3.00 -13.04 33.40
CA LEU A 307 3.64 -12.08 32.52
C LEU A 307 4.34 -12.78 31.35
N PHE A 308 4.24 -12.16 30.17
CA PHE A 308 5.08 -12.44 29.02
C PHE A 308 6.32 -11.53 29.04
N LYS A 309 7.51 -12.13 28.98
CA LYS A 309 8.83 -11.47 28.87
C LYS A 309 9.04 -10.79 27.52
N SER A 310 8.17 -9.84 27.17
CA SER A 310 8.23 -9.11 25.91
C SER A 310 9.44 -8.18 25.83
N THR A 311 10.02 -7.77 26.96
CA THR A 311 11.23 -6.93 27.00
C THR A 311 12.45 -7.60 26.39
N GLU A 312 12.56 -8.94 26.42
CA GLU A 312 13.61 -9.70 25.72
C GLU A 312 13.54 -9.53 24.20
N TYR A 313 12.40 -9.07 23.67
CA TYR A 313 12.14 -8.83 22.25
C TYR A 313 11.90 -7.36 21.91
N GLY A 314 12.34 -6.44 22.78
CA GLY A 314 12.36 -5.00 22.51
C GLY A 314 11.09 -4.22 22.86
N ASP A 315 10.17 -4.82 23.64
CA ASP A 315 9.09 -4.08 24.28
C ASP A 315 9.60 -3.24 25.47
N ASP A 316 8.80 -2.26 25.91
CA ASP A 316 9.18 -1.35 26.99
C ASP A 316 8.98 -1.95 28.39
N VAL A 317 7.95 -2.79 28.55
CA VAL A 317 7.60 -3.49 29.78
C VAL A 317 6.99 -4.84 29.46
N ASP A 318 7.23 -5.82 30.33
CA ASP A 318 6.60 -7.14 30.22
C ASP A 318 5.08 -7.02 30.31
N ARG A 319 4.37 -7.91 29.61
CA ARG A 319 2.92 -7.77 29.39
C ARG A 319 2.13 -8.82 30.15
N PRO A 320 1.08 -8.41 30.90
CA PRO A 320 0.20 -9.36 31.54
C PRO A 320 -0.63 -10.08 30.48
N VAL A 321 -0.64 -11.41 30.55
CA VAL A 321 -1.42 -12.27 29.63
C VAL A 321 -2.66 -12.85 30.31
N GLN A 322 -2.67 -12.90 31.65
CA GLN A 322 -3.81 -13.36 32.44
C GLN A 322 -4.14 -12.36 33.57
N LYS A 323 -5.43 -12.23 33.87
CA LYS A 323 -5.98 -11.44 34.97
C LYS A 323 -6.02 -12.27 36.26
N SER A 324 -6.19 -11.59 37.39
CA SER A 324 -6.30 -12.23 38.71
C SER A 324 -7.52 -13.14 38.88
N ASP A 325 -8.58 -12.94 38.09
CA ASP A 325 -9.77 -13.81 38.07
C ASP A 325 -9.60 -15.05 37.18
N GLY A 326 -8.39 -15.29 36.66
CA GLY A 326 -8.06 -16.39 35.77
C GLY A 326 -8.44 -16.15 34.30
N LYS A 327 -9.12 -15.04 33.98
CA LYS A 327 -9.46 -14.72 32.58
C LYS A 327 -8.26 -14.16 31.84
N TRP A 328 -8.26 -14.34 30.52
CA TRP A 328 -7.24 -13.78 29.65
C TRP A 328 -7.30 -12.24 29.60
N THR A 329 -6.16 -11.57 29.44
CA THR A 329 -6.13 -10.14 29.11
C THR A 329 -6.49 -9.94 27.65
N TYR A 330 -6.78 -8.69 27.23
CA TYR A 330 -7.03 -8.38 25.81
C TYR A 330 -5.81 -8.64 24.92
N PHE A 331 -4.61 -8.75 25.50
CA PHE A 331 -3.39 -9.02 24.75
C PHE A 331 -3.22 -10.51 24.41
N ALA A 332 -3.79 -11.42 25.20
CA ALA A 332 -3.73 -12.85 24.93
C ALA A 332 -4.44 -13.27 23.62
N PRO A 333 -5.67 -12.81 23.29
CA PRO A 333 -6.25 -13.09 21.99
C PRO A 333 -5.45 -12.47 20.84
N ASP A 334 -4.82 -11.29 21.02
CA ASP A 334 -3.92 -10.71 20.01
C ASP A 334 -2.71 -11.61 19.73
N ILE A 335 -2.07 -12.12 20.80
CA ILE A 335 -0.96 -13.10 20.70
C ILE A 335 -1.45 -14.34 19.94
N ALA A 336 -2.61 -14.88 20.32
CA ALA A 336 -3.18 -16.08 19.72
C ALA A 336 -3.49 -15.90 18.24
N TYR A 337 -4.10 -14.77 17.90
CA TYR A 337 -4.43 -14.41 16.53
C TYR A 337 -3.18 -14.31 15.65
N HIS A 338 -2.12 -13.67 16.13
CA HIS A 338 -0.85 -13.60 15.39
C HIS A 338 -0.15 -14.96 15.31
N TRP A 339 -0.30 -15.80 16.33
CA TRP A 339 0.16 -17.19 16.27
C TRP A 339 -0.54 -17.97 15.16
N THR A 340 -1.85 -17.78 14.94
CA THR A 340 -2.54 -18.44 13.82
C THR A 340 -2.03 -17.97 12.46
N LYS A 341 -1.66 -16.70 12.31
CA LYS A 341 -1.02 -16.20 11.07
C LYS A 341 0.31 -16.93 10.83
N ILE A 342 1.15 -17.07 11.87
CA ILE A 342 2.43 -17.79 11.77
C ILE A 342 2.21 -19.26 11.41
N ASP A 343 1.23 -19.92 12.05
CA ASP A 343 0.90 -21.34 11.81
C ASP A 343 0.33 -21.59 10.41
N ARG A 344 -0.44 -20.62 9.86
CA ARG A 344 -0.86 -20.61 8.45
C ARG A 344 0.30 -20.45 7.45
N GLY A 345 1.51 -20.21 7.93
CA GLY A 345 2.74 -20.24 7.15
C GLY A 345 3.03 -18.96 6.37
N PHE A 346 2.61 -17.80 6.90
CA PHE A 346 3.00 -16.51 6.33
C PHE A 346 4.49 -16.20 6.61
N ASP A 347 5.18 -15.68 5.60
CA ASP A 347 6.60 -15.29 5.65
C ASP A 347 6.79 -13.84 6.13
N LEU A 348 5.76 -13.01 6.03
CA LEU A 348 5.74 -11.62 6.45
C LEU A 348 4.32 -11.24 6.88
N LEU A 349 4.22 -10.55 8.02
CA LEU A 349 2.97 -9.97 8.49
C LEU A 349 3.04 -8.45 8.36
N ILE A 350 1.98 -7.84 7.86
CA ILE A 350 1.81 -6.40 7.79
C ILE A 350 0.45 -6.05 8.39
N ASP A 351 0.46 -5.24 9.45
CA ASP A 351 -0.78 -4.72 10.03
C ASP A 351 -0.89 -3.20 9.77
N VAL A 352 -2.09 -2.74 9.40
CA VAL A 352 -2.38 -1.33 9.15
C VAL A 352 -3.26 -0.80 10.28
N PHE A 353 -2.66 0.01 11.16
CA PHE A 353 -3.33 0.55 12.35
C PHE A 353 -3.57 2.05 12.25
N GLY A 354 -4.54 2.56 13.01
CA GLY A 354 -4.68 4.00 13.25
C GLY A 354 -3.51 4.54 14.10
N ALA A 355 -3.17 5.83 13.93
CA ALA A 355 -2.09 6.48 14.66
C ALA A 355 -2.27 6.47 16.19
N ASP A 356 -3.50 6.36 16.67
CA ASP A 356 -3.89 6.19 18.08
C ASP A 356 -3.40 4.86 18.69
N HIS A 357 -3.06 3.88 17.87
CA HIS A 357 -2.54 2.57 18.29
C HIS A 357 -1.01 2.50 18.31
N GLY A 358 -0.31 3.63 18.19
CA GLY A 358 1.16 3.68 18.15
C GLY A 358 1.85 3.04 19.37
N GLY A 359 1.23 3.12 20.55
CA GLY A 359 1.74 2.46 21.77
C GLY A 359 1.63 0.93 21.78
N TYR A 360 0.88 0.36 20.84
CA TYR A 360 0.68 -1.08 20.68
C TYR A 360 1.73 -1.74 19.75
N VAL A 361 2.50 -0.93 19.01
CA VAL A 361 3.45 -1.41 17.99
C VAL A 361 4.53 -2.31 18.58
N LYS A 362 5.22 -1.87 19.64
CA LYS A 362 6.35 -2.61 20.22
C LYS A 362 5.92 -3.95 20.79
N ARG A 363 4.82 -3.99 21.54
CA ARG A 363 4.32 -5.23 22.16
C ARG A 363 3.91 -6.28 21.12
N MET A 364 3.27 -5.87 20.02
CA MET A 364 2.88 -6.81 18.97
C MET A 364 4.07 -7.35 18.21
N LYS A 365 5.05 -6.48 17.89
CA LYS A 365 6.32 -6.92 17.28
C LYS A 365 7.07 -7.88 18.19
N ALA A 366 7.12 -7.62 19.50
CA ALA A 366 7.72 -8.51 20.48
C ALA A 366 7.01 -9.88 20.54
N ALA A 367 5.68 -9.90 20.54
CA ALA A 367 4.90 -11.13 20.52
C ALA A 367 5.18 -11.98 19.26
N VAL A 368 5.13 -11.37 18.06
CA VAL A 368 5.41 -12.10 16.81
C VAL A 368 6.86 -12.58 16.75
N ALA A 369 7.82 -11.75 17.16
CA ALA A 369 9.23 -12.13 17.21
C ALA A 369 9.46 -13.33 18.15
N ALA A 370 8.84 -13.34 19.32
CA ALA A 370 8.92 -14.45 20.26
C ALA A 370 8.26 -15.73 19.73
N LEU A 371 7.00 -15.64 19.26
CA LEU A 371 6.25 -16.79 18.74
C LEU A 371 6.95 -17.47 17.56
N SER A 372 7.52 -16.65 16.66
CA SER A 372 8.19 -17.11 15.45
C SER A 372 9.68 -17.40 15.63
N GLU A 373 10.27 -17.15 16.81
CA GLU A 373 11.72 -17.17 17.04
C GLU A 373 12.49 -16.31 16.02
N ASN A 374 11.99 -15.09 15.78
CA ASN A 374 12.48 -14.10 14.82
C ASN A 374 12.43 -14.54 13.34
N ARG A 375 11.75 -15.63 12.99
CA ARG A 375 11.62 -16.09 11.60
C ARG A 375 10.65 -15.26 10.77
N VAL A 376 9.58 -14.76 11.38
CA VAL A 376 8.53 -14.02 10.68
C VAL A 376 8.56 -12.56 11.13
N PRO A 377 8.94 -11.61 10.27
CA PRO A 377 8.85 -10.18 10.58
C PRO A 377 7.38 -9.72 10.63
N LEU A 378 7.11 -8.80 11.57
CA LEU A 378 5.88 -8.00 11.61
C LEU A 378 6.22 -6.54 11.32
N ASP A 379 5.62 -5.99 10.26
CA ASP A 379 5.63 -4.55 9.97
C ASP A 379 4.27 -3.96 10.35
N ILE A 380 4.27 -2.83 11.08
CA ILE A 380 3.03 -2.16 11.47
C ILE A 380 3.04 -0.76 10.86
N LYS A 381 2.07 -0.49 10.00
CA LYS A 381 1.90 0.79 9.32
C LYS A 381 0.85 1.62 10.04
N LEU A 382 1.29 2.73 10.64
CA LEU A 382 0.40 3.70 11.27
C LEU A 382 -0.18 4.64 10.22
N ILE A 383 -1.50 4.81 10.25
CA ILE A 383 -2.25 5.72 9.38
C ILE A 383 -2.66 6.94 10.17
N GLN A 384 -2.17 8.11 9.76
CA GLN A 384 -2.57 9.39 10.34
C GLN A 384 -3.98 9.81 9.93
N LEU A 385 -4.58 10.63 10.78
CA LEU A 385 -5.93 11.15 10.60
C LEU A 385 -6.08 11.95 9.30
N VAL A 386 -7.27 11.85 8.72
CA VAL A 386 -7.72 12.67 7.60
C VAL A 386 -8.48 13.86 8.15
N LYS A 387 -8.11 15.06 7.70
CA LYS A 387 -8.88 16.28 7.96
C LYS A 387 -9.77 16.55 6.77
N LEU A 388 -11.06 16.73 7.03
CA LEU A 388 -12.05 16.99 5.99
C LEU A 388 -12.27 18.49 5.83
N PHE A 389 -12.32 18.94 4.59
CA PHE A 389 -12.59 20.32 4.20
C PHE A 389 -13.61 20.38 3.07
N LYS A 390 -14.32 21.49 2.96
CA LYS A 390 -15.17 21.82 1.81
C LYS A 390 -15.00 23.31 1.51
N ASN A 391 -14.60 23.64 0.29
CA ASN A 391 -14.19 24.99 -0.11
C ASN A 391 -13.18 25.62 0.86
N GLY A 392 -12.17 24.86 1.30
CA GLY A 392 -11.12 25.32 2.21
C GLY A 392 -11.53 25.45 3.68
N GLU A 393 -12.80 25.26 4.04
CA GLU A 393 -13.29 25.34 5.42
C GLU A 393 -13.43 23.95 6.05
N PRO A 394 -13.10 23.76 7.35
CA PRO A 394 -13.25 22.47 8.02
C PRO A 394 -14.66 21.92 7.91
N PHE A 395 -14.79 20.72 7.36
CA PHE A 395 -16.07 20.08 7.10
C PHE A 395 -16.37 19.04 8.19
N LYS A 396 -17.46 19.28 8.93
CA LYS A 396 -18.08 18.30 9.83
C LYS A 396 -19.48 18.02 9.31
N MET A 397 -19.76 16.80 8.87
CA MET A 397 -21.11 16.47 8.42
C MET A 397 -22.02 16.25 9.63
N SER A 398 -23.22 16.83 9.57
CA SER A 398 -24.30 16.63 10.52
C SER A 398 -25.46 15.96 9.78
N LYS A 399 -25.57 14.64 9.96
CA LYS A 399 -26.79 13.77 9.98
C LYS A 399 -26.77 12.56 9.03
N ARG A 400 -26.78 11.39 9.69
CA ARG A 400 -27.42 10.08 9.42
C ARG A 400 -26.86 9.03 10.40
N ALA A 401 -25.59 9.16 10.79
CA ALA A 401 -24.89 8.23 11.71
C ALA A 401 -24.67 8.77 13.13
N GLY A 402 -25.00 10.04 13.39
CA GLY A 402 -24.49 10.76 14.56
C GLY A 402 -23.03 11.17 14.35
N THR A 403 -22.71 12.43 14.66
CA THR A 403 -21.37 13.02 14.89
C THR A 403 -20.18 12.85 13.90
N PHE A 404 -20.19 11.96 12.90
CA PHE A 404 -19.04 11.73 12.00
C PHE A 404 -19.39 11.52 10.52
N VAL A 405 -18.41 11.74 9.64
CA VAL A 405 -18.51 11.51 8.18
C VAL A 405 -18.17 10.05 7.89
N THR A 406 -19.08 9.35 7.21
CA THR A 406 -18.90 7.93 6.89
C THR A 406 -18.01 7.74 5.65
N LEU A 407 -17.47 6.54 5.48
CA LEU A 407 -16.77 6.14 4.25
C LEU A 407 -17.71 6.28 3.04
N ARG A 408 -18.95 5.80 3.20
CA ARG A 408 -20.00 5.87 2.18
C ARG A 408 -20.21 7.31 1.71
N ASP A 409 -20.33 8.25 2.64
CA ASP A 409 -20.54 9.67 2.32
C ASP A 409 -19.41 10.22 1.42
N VAL A 410 -18.16 9.83 1.68
CA VAL A 410 -17.01 10.26 0.87
C VAL A 410 -17.10 9.68 -0.54
N VAL A 411 -17.36 8.38 -0.65
CA VAL A 411 -17.44 7.68 -1.94
C VAL A 411 -18.62 8.19 -2.77
N ASP A 412 -19.79 8.38 -2.16
CA ASP A 412 -20.98 8.87 -2.86
C ASP A 412 -20.79 10.31 -3.36
N GLN A 413 -20.01 11.12 -2.63
CA GLN A 413 -19.78 12.52 -3.00
C GLN A 413 -18.71 12.71 -4.08
N VAL A 414 -17.63 11.91 -4.10
CA VAL A 414 -16.52 12.13 -5.07
C VAL A 414 -16.15 10.94 -5.93
N GLY A 415 -16.73 9.76 -5.67
CA GLY A 415 -16.41 8.51 -6.34
C GLY A 415 -15.22 7.76 -5.70
N ALA A 416 -15.19 6.45 -5.94
CA ALA A 416 -14.16 5.56 -5.42
C ALA A 416 -12.76 5.92 -5.95
N ASP A 417 -12.62 6.12 -7.26
CA ASP A 417 -11.34 6.41 -7.93
C ASP A 417 -10.63 7.65 -7.35
N VAL A 418 -11.38 8.75 -7.18
CA VAL A 418 -10.86 10.00 -6.60
C VAL A 418 -10.47 9.79 -5.15
N THR A 419 -11.32 9.12 -4.38
CA THR A 419 -11.06 8.80 -2.97
C THR A 419 -9.76 7.99 -2.83
N ARG A 420 -9.61 6.94 -3.62
CA ARG A 420 -8.46 6.03 -3.57
C ARG A 420 -7.17 6.72 -3.96
N PHE A 421 -7.15 7.45 -5.06
CA PHE A 421 -5.94 8.14 -5.49
C PHE A 421 -5.53 9.21 -4.48
N HIS A 422 -6.48 10.05 -4.03
CA HIS A 422 -6.16 11.19 -3.15
C HIS A 422 -5.60 10.74 -1.79
N MET A 423 -6.12 9.64 -1.23
CA MET A 423 -5.64 9.08 0.04
C MET A 423 -4.16 8.64 0.00
N LEU A 424 -3.60 8.46 -1.21
CA LEU A 424 -2.21 8.04 -1.46
C LEU A 424 -1.32 9.19 -1.96
N THR A 425 -1.81 10.43 -1.98
CA THR A 425 -1.01 11.61 -2.34
C THR A 425 -0.10 12.10 -1.19
N ARG A 426 -0.08 11.39 -0.07
CA ARG A 426 0.79 11.62 1.08
C ARG A 426 1.23 10.30 1.68
N LYS A 427 2.36 10.33 2.40
CA LYS A 427 2.78 9.19 3.24
C LYS A 427 1.72 8.87 4.28
N ASN A 428 1.59 7.59 4.64
CA ASN A 428 0.60 7.12 5.60
C ASN A 428 0.77 7.75 7.00
N ASP A 429 2.01 8.03 7.38
CA ASP A 429 2.40 8.62 8.67
C ASP A 429 2.32 10.16 8.69
N ALA A 430 1.86 10.78 7.60
CA ALA A 430 1.62 12.21 7.50
C ALA A 430 0.11 12.52 7.52
N PRO A 431 -0.35 13.58 8.21
CA PRO A 431 -1.73 14.05 8.09
C PRO A 431 -2.11 14.33 6.64
N LEU A 432 -3.37 14.08 6.29
CA LEU A 432 -3.90 14.32 4.95
C LEU A 432 -5.10 15.26 5.04
N ASP A 433 -5.07 16.32 4.23
CA ASP A 433 -6.22 17.19 4.02
C ASP A 433 -7.00 16.69 2.80
N PHE A 434 -8.29 16.47 3.01
CA PHE A 434 -9.23 16.01 1.98
C PHE A 434 -10.29 17.10 1.80
N ASP A 435 -10.15 17.88 0.74
CA ASP A 435 -11.10 18.93 0.38
C ASP A 435 -11.99 18.45 -0.77
N PHE A 436 -13.28 18.29 -0.49
CA PHE A 436 -14.26 17.73 -1.43
C PHE A 436 -14.32 18.46 -2.77
N ASP A 437 -14.17 19.79 -2.76
CA ASP A 437 -14.28 20.59 -3.99
C ASP A 437 -12.97 20.55 -4.78
N LYS A 438 -11.81 20.56 -4.08
CA LYS A 438 -10.50 20.49 -4.75
C LYS A 438 -10.24 19.15 -5.42
N VAL A 439 -10.66 18.04 -4.81
CA VAL A 439 -10.44 16.71 -5.39
C VAL A 439 -11.31 16.43 -6.61
N LEU A 440 -12.34 17.26 -6.84
CA LEU A 440 -13.19 17.22 -8.03
C LEU A 440 -12.78 18.26 -9.10
N GLU A 441 -11.83 19.14 -8.79
CA GLU A 441 -11.43 20.19 -9.70
C GLU A 441 -10.74 19.61 -10.95
N GLN A 442 -11.12 20.10 -12.12
CA GLN A 442 -10.48 19.76 -13.39
C GLN A 442 -9.25 20.63 -13.64
N SER A 443 -8.28 20.57 -12.73
CA SER A 443 -7.08 21.40 -12.76
C SER A 443 -5.81 20.56 -12.66
N LYS A 444 -4.68 21.18 -13.01
CA LYS A 444 -3.35 20.58 -12.81
C LYS A 444 -3.02 20.36 -11.32
N ASP A 445 -3.68 21.08 -10.42
CA ASP A 445 -3.46 21.00 -8.98
C ASP A 445 -4.20 19.80 -8.36
N ASN A 446 -5.14 19.20 -9.10
CA ASN A 446 -5.76 17.91 -8.78
C ASN A 446 -4.94 16.76 -9.40
N PRO A 447 -4.18 16.00 -8.60
CA PRO A 447 -3.30 14.95 -9.12
C PRO A 447 -4.06 13.78 -9.74
N VAL A 448 -5.29 13.50 -9.28
CA VAL A 448 -6.14 12.43 -9.86
C VAL A 448 -6.51 12.80 -11.29
N PHE A 449 -7.07 14.00 -11.47
CA PHE A 449 -7.43 14.52 -12.78
C PHE A 449 -6.20 14.57 -13.69
N TYR A 450 -5.07 15.06 -13.19
CA TYR A 450 -3.86 15.26 -13.99
C TYR A 450 -3.31 13.96 -14.59
N VAL A 451 -3.31 12.87 -13.80
CA VAL A 451 -2.89 11.53 -14.24
C VAL A 451 -3.92 10.90 -15.18
N GLN A 452 -5.21 10.96 -14.82
CA GLN A 452 -6.29 10.43 -15.66
C GLN A 452 -6.34 11.11 -17.03
N TYR A 453 -6.10 12.42 -17.06
CA TYR A 453 -6.09 13.21 -18.29
C TYR A 453 -4.96 12.81 -19.23
N ALA A 454 -3.79 12.42 -18.70
CA ALA A 454 -2.71 11.89 -19.52
C ALA A 454 -3.14 10.59 -20.22
N HIS A 455 -3.79 9.66 -19.50
CA HIS A 455 -4.32 8.44 -20.08
C HIS A 455 -5.40 8.71 -21.15
N ALA A 456 -6.37 9.59 -20.84
CA ALA A 456 -7.42 9.96 -21.78
C ALA A 456 -6.88 10.65 -23.05
N ARG A 457 -5.80 11.43 -22.95
CA ARG A 457 -5.10 12.03 -24.11
C ARG A 457 -4.51 10.95 -25.03
N VAL A 458 -3.89 9.92 -24.46
CA VAL A 458 -3.40 8.78 -25.25
C VAL A 458 -4.57 8.09 -25.94
N CYS A 459 -5.66 7.79 -25.23
CA CYS A 459 -6.85 7.19 -25.85
C CYS A 459 -7.41 8.06 -26.98
N SER A 460 -7.40 9.39 -26.84
CA SER A 460 -7.78 10.30 -27.91
C SER A 460 -6.87 10.21 -29.13
N VAL A 461 -5.56 10.04 -28.95
CA VAL A 461 -4.62 9.84 -30.07
C VAL A 461 -4.92 8.53 -30.80
N LEU A 462 -5.18 7.44 -30.07
CA LEU A 462 -5.50 6.14 -30.67
C LEU A 462 -6.81 6.18 -31.47
N ARG A 463 -7.83 6.90 -30.97
CA ARG A 463 -9.06 7.14 -31.74
C ARG A 463 -8.80 7.89 -33.05
N LYS A 464 -8.01 8.98 -33.00
CA LYS A 464 -7.63 9.72 -34.21
C LYS A 464 -6.77 8.91 -35.18
N ALA A 465 -5.89 8.05 -34.67
CA ALA A 465 -5.11 7.12 -35.49
C ALA A 465 -6.05 6.14 -36.23
N THR A 466 -7.10 5.65 -35.55
CA THR A 466 -8.15 4.81 -36.17
C THR A 466 -8.84 5.54 -37.32
N GLU A 467 -9.26 6.80 -37.10
CA GLU A 467 -9.90 7.64 -38.12
C GLU A 467 -8.98 7.90 -39.32
N ALA A 468 -7.67 8.01 -39.09
CA ALA A 468 -6.66 8.17 -40.12
C ALA A 468 -6.23 6.85 -40.80
N GLY A 469 -6.80 5.70 -40.40
CA GLY A 469 -6.43 4.39 -40.95
C GLY A 469 -5.04 3.90 -40.53
N ILE A 470 -4.50 4.40 -39.43
CA ILE A 470 -3.18 4.04 -38.90
C ILE A 470 -3.34 2.90 -37.88
N ALA A 471 -2.74 1.75 -38.19
CA ALA A 471 -2.69 0.61 -37.28
C ALA A 471 -1.87 0.95 -36.03
N HIS A 472 -2.41 0.65 -34.86
CA HIS A 472 -1.87 1.09 -33.57
C HIS A 472 -2.08 0.04 -32.45
N ASP A 473 -2.31 -1.23 -32.81
CA ASP A 473 -2.26 -2.31 -31.82
C ASP A 473 -0.84 -2.47 -31.25
N ASP A 474 -0.74 -3.01 -30.04
CA ASP A 474 0.54 -3.07 -29.30
C ASP A 474 1.62 -3.84 -30.09
N ALA A 475 1.27 -4.86 -30.88
CA ALA A 475 2.23 -5.62 -31.70
C ALA A 475 2.75 -4.80 -32.89
N THR A 476 1.85 -4.10 -33.60
CA THR A 476 2.24 -3.17 -34.67
C THR A 476 3.16 -2.06 -34.15
N LEU A 477 2.79 -1.43 -33.03
CA LEU A 477 3.59 -0.35 -32.45
C LEU A 477 4.96 -0.83 -31.93
N ALA A 478 5.03 -2.02 -31.34
CA ALA A 478 6.30 -2.60 -30.89
C ALA A 478 7.24 -2.95 -32.06
N ALA A 479 6.68 -3.30 -33.22
CA ALA A 479 7.44 -3.59 -34.44
C ALA A 479 7.91 -2.34 -35.20
N ALA A 480 7.38 -1.16 -34.88
CA ALA A 480 7.76 0.09 -35.54
C ALA A 480 9.26 0.43 -35.37
N ASP A 481 9.80 1.17 -36.33
CA ASP A 481 11.13 1.76 -36.20
C ASP A 481 11.05 2.98 -35.27
N LEU A 482 11.69 2.87 -34.10
CA LEU A 482 11.69 3.91 -33.09
C LEU A 482 12.99 4.74 -33.12
N SER A 483 13.87 4.51 -34.09
CA SER A 483 15.16 5.21 -34.23
C SER A 483 15.00 6.73 -34.30
N GLY A 484 13.85 7.22 -34.80
CA GLY A 484 13.48 8.64 -34.88
C GLY A 484 12.99 9.27 -33.56
N LEU A 485 12.89 8.52 -32.46
CA LEU A 485 12.64 9.07 -31.12
C LEU A 485 13.96 9.58 -30.52
N THR A 486 14.40 10.74 -31.01
CA THR A 486 15.70 11.32 -30.62
C THR A 486 15.58 12.66 -29.90
N HIS A 487 14.40 13.28 -29.92
CA HIS A 487 14.23 14.58 -29.29
C HIS A 487 14.28 14.44 -27.76
N GLU A 488 14.91 15.40 -27.07
CA GLU A 488 15.11 15.36 -25.62
C GLU A 488 13.80 15.11 -24.85
N ALA A 489 12.72 15.82 -25.20
CA ALA A 489 11.40 15.63 -24.59
C ALA A 489 10.85 14.18 -24.73
N GLU A 490 11.14 13.49 -25.84
CA GLU A 490 10.72 12.10 -26.04
C GLU A 490 11.57 11.15 -25.19
N LEU A 491 12.89 11.39 -25.17
CA LEU A 491 13.84 10.63 -24.37
C LEU A 491 13.57 10.81 -22.87
N THR A 492 13.14 11.98 -22.40
CA THR A 492 12.73 12.21 -21.02
C THR A 492 11.59 11.27 -20.62
N VAL A 493 10.53 11.16 -21.44
CA VAL A 493 9.43 10.24 -21.18
C VAL A 493 9.92 8.79 -21.23
N ALA A 494 10.72 8.40 -22.22
CA ALA A 494 11.25 7.04 -22.32
C ALA A 494 12.14 6.65 -21.12
N LYS A 495 12.98 7.57 -20.63
CA LYS A 495 13.77 7.39 -19.40
C LYS A 495 12.87 7.23 -18.19
N LYS A 496 11.80 8.05 -18.07
CA LYS A 496 10.84 7.92 -16.97
C LYS A 496 10.16 6.55 -16.99
N LEU A 497 9.78 6.04 -18.15
CA LEU A 497 9.24 4.67 -18.30
C LEU A 497 10.23 3.59 -17.84
N ALA A 498 11.53 3.80 -18.03
CA ALA A 498 12.57 2.86 -17.60
C ALA A 498 12.73 2.81 -16.07
N GLU A 499 12.33 3.85 -15.34
CA GLU A 499 12.36 3.89 -13.87
C GLU A 499 11.24 3.04 -13.22
N TRP A 500 10.14 2.79 -13.94
CA TRP A 500 8.93 2.15 -13.40
C TRP A 500 9.18 0.80 -12.70
N PRO A 501 9.87 -0.19 -13.32
CA PRO A 501 10.11 -1.48 -12.67
C PRO A 501 10.88 -1.34 -11.34
N ARG A 502 11.90 -0.47 -11.33
CA ARG A 502 12.71 -0.21 -10.14
C ARG A 502 11.90 0.51 -9.06
N LEU A 503 11.06 1.47 -9.43
CA LEU A 503 10.18 2.17 -8.48
C LEU A 503 9.22 1.20 -7.79
N VAL A 504 8.60 0.28 -8.55
CA VAL A 504 7.74 -0.78 -8.01
C VAL A 504 8.49 -1.61 -6.96
N GLU A 505 9.71 -2.06 -7.27
CA GLU A 505 10.53 -2.81 -6.31
C GLU A 505 10.84 -2.01 -5.06
N ILE A 506 11.20 -0.73 -5.19
CA ILE A 506 11.49 0.15 -4.05
C ILE A 506 10.24 0.30 -3.17
N ALA A 507 9.10 0.65 -3.79
CA ALA A 507 7.84 0.83 -3.08
C ALA A 507 7.39 -0.46 -2.37
N GLY A 508 7.58 -1.61 -3.01
CA GLY A 508 7.29 -2.93 -2.42
C GLY A 508 8.23 -3.27 -1.27
N ARG A 509 9.53 -2.98 -1.37
CA ARG A 509 10.50 -3.22 -0.27
C ARG A 509 10.22 -2.35 0.96
N THR A 510 9.79 -1.11 0.76
CA THR A 510 9.55 -0.17 1.86
C THR A 510 8.10 -0.16 2.35
N ASN A 511 7.21 -0.91 1.69
CA ASN A 511 5.77 -0.91 1.93
C ASN A 511 5.16 0.51 1.81
N GLU A 512 5.54 1.23 0.75
CA GLU A 512 5.19 2.65 0.53
C GLU A 512 4.38 2.87 -0.77
N PRO A 513 3.08 2.50 -0.81
CA PRO A 513 2.24 2.60 -2.01
C PRO A 513 2.05 4.03 -2.54
N HIS A 514 2.21 5.06 -1.69
CA HIS A 514 2.15 6.47 -2.10
C HIS A 514 3.19 6.84 -3.18
N ARG A 515 4.31 6.11 -3.25
CA ARG A 515 5.34 6.31 -4.29
C ARG A 515 4.81 6.07 -5.69
N ILE A 516 3.83 5.18 -5.84
CA ILE A 516 3.17 4.92 -7.11
C ILE A 516 2.41 6.17 -7.56
N ALA A 517 1.61 6.77 -6.68
CA ALA A 517 0.88 8.00 -6.99
C ALA A 517 1.82 9.15 -7.39
N PHE A 518 2.95 9.31 -6.69
CA PHE A 518 3.96 10.33 -7.02
C PHE A 518 4.59 10.11 -8.39
N PHE A 519 4.99 8.87 -8.68
CA PHE A 519 5.56 8.54 -9.96
C PHE A 519 4.58 8.74 -11.12
N LEU A 520 3.32 8.34 -10.93
CA LEU A 520 2.29 8.54 -11.95
C LEU A 520 2.08 10.02 -12.26
N TYR A 521 2.10 10.88 -11.23
CA TYR A 521 2.00 12.32 -11.41
C TYR A 521 3.21 12.88 -12.19
N GLU A 522 4.42 12.46 -11.85
CA GLU A 522 5.64 12.85 -12.57
C GLU A 522 5.61 12.39 -14.03
N LEU A 523 5.26 11.13 -14.29
CA LEU A 523 5.15 10.59 -15.65
C LEU A 523 4.08 11.33 -16.47
N ALA A 524 2.92 11.62 -15.86
CA ALA A 524 1.90 12.44 -16.49
C ALA A 524 2.43 13.84 -16.82
N SER A 525 3.23 14.44 -15.92
CA SER A 525 3.84 15.76 -16.14
C SER A 525 4.80 15.78 -17.32
N ASP A 526 5.70 14.78 -17.41
CA ASP A 526 6.63 14.62 -18.53
C ASP A 526 5.87 14.42 -19.85
N PHE A 527 4.82 13.59 -19.82
CA PHE A 527 3.98 13.34 -21.00
C PHE A 527 3.21 14.59 -21.45
N HIS A 528 2.62 15.35 -20.51
CA HIS A 528 1.92 16.60 -20.83
C HIS A 528 2.88 17.65 -21.39
N SER A 529 4.13 17.67 -20.91
CA SER A 529 5.18 18.54 -21.44
C SER A 529 5.54 18.17 -22.88
N LEU A 530 5.73 16.88 -23.17
CA LEU A 530 5.92 16.38 -24.54
C LEU A 530 4.73 16.73 -25.45
N TRP A 531 3.50 16.48 -24.97
CA TRP A 531 2.26 16.79 -25.71
C TRP A 531 2.21 18.27 -26.11
N ASN A 532 2.44 19.16 -25.16
CA ASN A 532 2.38 20.61 -25.40
C ASN A 532 3.49 21.08 -26.34
N ARG A 533 4.67 20.45 -26.29
CA ARG A 533 5.78 20.77 -27.19
C ARG A 533 5.44 20.52 -28.66
N GLY A 534 4.51 19.60 -28.95
CA GLY A 534 3.96 19.36 -30.29
C GLY A 534 3.21 20.55 -30.92
N ASN A 535 2.91 21.58 -30.14
CA ASN A 535 2.37 22.85 -30.66
C ASN A 535 3.48 23.74 -31.24
N ASP A 536 4.69 23.70 -30.67
CA ASP A 536 5.83 24.48 -31.11
C ASP A 536 6.65 23.76 -32.18
N ASP A 537 6.79 22.43 -32.04
CA ASP A 537 7.53 21.57 -32.95
C ASP A 537 6.60 20.45 -33.46
N MET A 538 6.18 20.58 -34.72
CA MET A 538 5.25 19.64 -35.34
C MET A 538 5.81 18.21 -35.46
N SER A 539 7.13 18.03 -35.45
CA SER A 539 7.76 16.70 -35.50
C SER A 539 7.53 15.86 -34.23
N LEU A 540 7.05 16.50 -33.16
CA LEU A 540 6.70 15.87 -31.88
C LEU A 540 5.20 15.56 -31.76
N ARG A 541 4.39 15.91 -32.76
CA ARG A 541 2.98 15.50 -32.77
C ARG A 541 2.90 13.98 -32.90
N PHE A 542 1.96 13.38 -32.19
CA PHE A 542 1.77 11.93 -32.25
C PHE A 542 1.24 11.44 -33.61
N LEU A 543 0.54 12.30 -34.34
CA LEU A 543 0.11 12.07 -35.71
C LEU A 543 0.93 12.94 -36.64
N GLN A 544 1.56 12.30 -37.62
CA GLN A 544 2.39 12.91 -38.65
C GLN A 544 1.63 12.81 -39.99
N ASP A 545 1.25 13.96 -40.53
CA ASP A 545 0.39 14.04 -41.71
C ASP A 545 1.06 13.35 -42.93
N GLY A 546 0.40 12.33 -43.47
CA GLY A 546 0.91 11.57 -44.61
C GLY A 546 2.04 10.58 -44.29
N ASP A 547 2.44 10.44 -43.03
CA ASP A 547 3.49 9.51 -42.59
C ASP A 547 2.98 8.58 -41.48
N ALA A 548 2.43 7.45 -41.91
CA ALA A 548 1.91 6.42 -41.00
C ALA A 548 3.02 5.78 -40.16
N ALA A 549 4.23 5.61 -40.70
CA ALA A 549 5.33 4.97 -39.99
C ALA A 549 5.87 5.89 -38.88
N ALA A 550 6.06 7.18 -39.17
CA ALA A 550 6.44 8.16 -38.15
C ALA A 550 5.34 8.30 -37.08
N SER A 551 4.07 8.32 -37.48
CA SER A 551 2.95 8.33 -36.53
C SER A 551 2.98 7.12 -35.61
N GLN A 552 3.20 5.91 -36.14
CA GLN A 552 3.33 4.69 -35.33
C GLN A 552 4.47 4.79 -34.31
N ALA A 553 5.63 5.33 -34.70
CA ALA A 553 6.75 5.52 -33.79
C ALA A 553 6.42 6.47 -32.63
N LYS A 554 5.75 7.60 -32.91
CA LYS A 554 5.34 8.57 -31.87
C LYS A 554 4.22 8.00 -30.98
N ILE A 555 3.24 7.31 -31.59
CA ILE A 555 2.15 6.64 -30.89
C ILE A 555 2.68 5.55 -29.96
N ALA A 556 3.74 4.83 -30.35
CA ALA A 556 4.36 3.79 -29.52
C ALA A 556 4.78 4.35 -28.14
N LEU A 557 5.41 5.53 -28.11
CA LEU A 557 5.79 6.20 -26.85
C LEU A 557 4.56 6.60 -26.03
N ALA A 558 3.54 7.21 -26.65
CA ALA A 558 2.29 7.57 -25.97
C ALA A 558 1.59 6.33 -25.38
N ARG A 559 1.53 5.25 -26.15
CA ARG A 559 0.91 3.99 -25.74
C ARG A 559 1.68 3.34 -24.59
N ALA A 560 3.01 3.31 -24.62
CA ALA A 560 3.83 2.82 -23.52
C ALA A 560 3.60 3.62 -22.22
N THR A 561 3.42 4.95 -22.32
CA THR A 561 3.01 5.79 -21.18
C THR A 561 1.64 5.37 -20.63
N ALA A 562 0.65 5.12 -21.48
CA ALA A 562 -0.65 4.63 -21.03
C ALA A 562 -0.57 3.24 -20.37
N VAL A 563 0.32 2.35 -20.84
CA VAL A 563 0.56 1.05 -20.20
C VAL A 563 1.00 1.24 -18.74
N VAL A 564 2.00 2.09 -18.50
CA VAL A 564 2.53 2.35 -17.15
C VAL A 564 1.49 3.06 -16.28
N ILE A 565 0.81 4.09 -16.82
CA ILE A 565 -0.24 4.79 -16.08
C ILE A 565 -1.37 3.82 -15.69
N SER A 566 -1.81 2.98 -16.62
CA SER A 566 -2.85 1.98 -16.36
C SER A 566 -2.43 0.96 -15.31
N ALA A 567 -1.19 0.47 -15.37
CA ALA A 567 -0.65 -0.46 -14.36
C ALA A 567 -0.59 0.18 -12.97
N GLY A 568 -0.07 1.41 -12.86
CA GLY A 568 0.01 2.12 -11.59
C GLY A 568 -1.36 2.46 -11.03
N LEU A 569 -2.30 2.97 -11.85
CA LEU A 569 -3.68 3.20 -11.40
C LEU A 569 -4.33 1.90 -10.93
N GLY A 570 -4.10 0.78 -11.61
CA GLY A 570 -4.54 -0.54 -11.18
C GLY A 570 -4.00 -0.96 -9.81
N ILE A 571 -2.72 -0.69 -9.51
CA ILE A 571 -2.13 -0.92 -8.17
C ILE A 571 -2.85 -0.07 -7.11
N LEU A 572 -3.24 1.17 -7.44
CA LEU A 572 -4.01 2.03 -6.55
C LEU A 572 -5.50 1.67 -6.52
N GLY A 573 -5.95 0.68 -7.30
CA GLY A 573 -7.36 0.29 -7.48
C GLY A 573 -8.22 1.38 -8.11
N VAL A 574 -7.61 2.19 -8.98
CA VAL A 574 -8.26 3.28 -9.71
C VAL A 574 -8.47 2.85 -11.16
N THR A 575 -9.66 3.10 -11.71
CA THR A 575 -9.97 2.77 -13.12
C THR A 575 -9.41 3.83 -14.06
N PRO A 576 -8.55 3.49 -15.05
CA PRO A 576 -8.07 4.46 -16.03
C PRO A 576 -9.19 4.99 -16.93
N ALA A 577 -9.30 6.31 -17.04
CA ALA A 577 -10.30 7.00 -17.84
C ALA A 577 -9.88 7.02 -19.32
N GLU A 578 -10.78 6.60 -20.21
CA GLU A 578 -10.55 6.63 -21.66
C GLU A 578 -10.94 7.97 -22.30
N GLU A 579 -11.78 8.74 -21.61
CA GLU A 579 -12.25 10.06 -21.98
C GLU A 579 -12.43 10.90 -20.71
N MET A 580 -12.11 12.19 -20.80
CA MET A 580 -12.47 13.16 -19.76
C MET A 580 -13.20 14.32 -20.43
N ARG A 581 -14.35 14.69 -19.87
CA ARG A 581 -15.28 15.70 -20.40
C ARG A 581 -15.25 16.98 -19.58
#